data_AF-A0A7X1FWD8-F1
#
_entry.id   AF-A0A7X1FWD8-F1
#
_cell.length_a   1.000
_cell.length_b   1.000
_cell.length_c   1.000
_cell.angle_alpha   90.00
_cell.angle_beta   90.00
_cell.angle_gamma   90.00
#
_symmetry.space_group_name_H-M   'P 1'
#
loop_
_entity.id
_entity.type
_entity.pdbx_description
1 polymer ?
#
loop_
_entity_poly.entity_id
_entity_poly.type
_entity_poly.pdbx_seq_one_letter_code
_entity_poly.pdbx_strand_id
1 'polypeptide(L)' 'MARSKPTAREALRKLREQRAQLETEEARLRQEAATDLGKLLVECGGETIEPAHLVRIVRAAMALGIEETLKRIGPA' A
#
# COMPACT_ATOMS: atom_id res chain seq x y z
N MET A 1 14.62 -25.03 36.20
CA MET A 1 15.00 -23.86 35.37
C MET A 1 13.77 -23.01 35.13
N ALA A 2 13.53 -22.00 35.97
CA ALA A 2 12.36 -21.13 35.87
C ALA A 2 12.52 -20.20 34.65
N ARG A 3 11.65 -20.33 33.64
CA ARG A 3 11.53 -19.32 32.58
C ARG A 3 10.91 -18.07 33.23
N SER A 4 11.71 -17.05 33.50
CA SER A 4 11.21 -15.74 33.94
C SER A 4 10.25 -15.21 32.87
N LYS A 5 8.98 -14.98 33.26
CA LYS A 5 8.00 -14.33 32.39
C LYS A 5 8.54 -12.93 32.05
N PRO A 6 8.53 -12.51 30.77
CA PRO A 6 8.98 -11.18 30.40
C PRO A 6 8.17 -10.17 31.22
N THR A 7 8.86 -9.21 31.83
CA THR A 7 8.16 -8.19 32.62
C THR A 7 7.24 -7.41 31.68
N ALA A 8 6.11 -6.88 32.18
CA ALA A 8 5.19 -6.09 31.36
C ALA A 8 5.91 -4.95 30.61
N ARG A 9 6.98 -4.41 31.20
CA ARG A 9 7.86 -3.40 30.61
C ARG A 9 8.67 -3.93 29.42
N GLU A 10 9.23 -5.14 29.50
CA GLU A 10 9.95 -5.77 28.38
C GLU A 10 9.01 -6.15 27.24
N ALA A 11 7.82 -6.65 27.56
CA ALA A 11 6.79 -6.94 26.56
C ALA A 11 6.37 -5.67 25.81
N LEU A 12 6.15 -4.56 26.54
CA LEU A 12 5.84 -3.26 25.95
C LEU A 12 6.97 -2.73 25.07
N ARG A 13 8.23 -2.89 25.50
CA ARG A 13 9.40 -2.49 24.70
C ARG A 13 9.46 -3.26 23.38
N LYS A 14 9.34 -4.59 23.43
CA LYS A 14 9.35 -5.44 22.22
C LYS A 14 8.21 -5.08 21.27
N LEU A 15 7.01 -4.81 21.80
CA LEU A 15 5.87 -4.40 20.98
C LEU A 15 6.14 -3.09 20.24
N ARG A 16 6.78 -2.11 20.90
CA ARG A 16 7.16 -0.84 20.26
C ARG A 16 8.20 -1.03 19.17
N GLU A 17 9.20 -1.87 19.42
CA GLU A 17 10.23 -2.20 18.43
C GLU A 17 9.61 -2.90 17.20
N GLN A 18 8.71 -3.86 17.41
CA GLN A 18 7.97 -4.52 16.33
C GLN A 18 7.09 -3.54 15.54
N ARG A 19 6.42 -2.61 16.22
CA ARG A 19 5.61 -1.58 15.56
C ARG A 19 6.48 -0.69 14.66
N ALA A 20 7.63 -0.23 15.13
CA ALA A 20 8.53 0.59 14.34
C ALA A 20 9.06 -0.16 13.10
N GLN A 21 9.32 -1.47 13.24
CA GLN A 21 9.71 -2.34 12.11
C GLN A 21 8.58 -2.45 11.09
N LEU A 22 7.34 -2.66 11.54
CA LEU A 22 6.18 -2.73 10.65
C LEU A 22 5.91 -1.40 9.94
N GLU A 23 6.04 -0.27 10.61
CA GLU A 23 5.88 1.06 10.00
C GLU A 23 6.93 1.29 8.89
N THR A 24 8.17 0.83 9.13
CA THR A 24 9.24 0.90 8.12
C THR A 24 8.94 0.00 6.92
N GLU A 25 8.48 -1.22 7.18
CA GLU A 25 8.16 -2.18 6.13
C GLU A 25 6.94 -1.76 5.30
N GLU A 26 5.92 -1.19 5.94
CA GLU A 26 4.75 -0.60 5.27
C GLU A 26 5.16 0.52 4.33
N ALA A 27 6.07 1.41 4.76
CA ALA A 27 6.59 2.48 3.93
C ALA A 27 7.35 1.92 2.71
N ARG A 28 8.18 0.89 2.91
CA ARG A 28 8.90 0.20 1.83
C ARG A 28 7.93 -0.42 0.82
N LEU A 29 6.96 -1.21 1.30
CA LEU A 29 5.97 -1.88 0.44
C LEU A 29 5.10 -0.87 -0.33
N ARG A 30 4.71 0.25 0.30
CA ARG A 30 3.99 1.32 -0.41
C ARG A 30 4.82 1.94 -1.53
N GLN A 31 6.11 2.18 -1.30
CA GLN A 31 7.00 2.73 -2.31
C GLN A 31 7.21 1.76 -3.47
N GLU A 32 7.36 0.47 -3.19
CA GLU A 32 7.47 -0.59 -4.20
C GLU A 32 6.19 -0.67 -5.04
N ALA A 33 5.03 -0.74 -4.40
CA ALA A 33 3.73 -0.77 -5.09
C ALA A 33 3.52 0.49 -5.96
N ALA A 34 3.87 1.67 -5.47
CA ALA A 34 3.77 2.91 -6.25
C ALA A 34 4.69 2.88 -7.48
N THR A 35 5.88 2.30 -7.35
CA THR A 35 6.85 2.16 -8.45
C THR A 35 6.33 1.21 -9.51
N ASP A 36 5.81 0.05 -9.11
CA ASP A 36 5.32 -0.95 -10.05
C ASP A 36 4.03 -0.51 -10.74
N LEU A 37 3.11 0.14 -10.00
CA LEU A 37 1.94 0.78 -10.61
C LEU A 37 2.33 1.89 -11.59
N GLY A 38 3.38 2.67 -11.28
CA GLY A 38 3.90 3.70 -12.18
C GLY A 38 4.44 3.11 -13.48
N LYS A 39 5.19 2.01 -13.41
CA LYS A 39 5.68 1.29 -14.61
C LYS A 39 4.53 0.76 -15.45
N LEU A 40 3.56 0.09 -14.83
CA LEU A 40 2.39 -0.44 -15.51
C LEU A 40 1.59 0.66 -16.22
N LEU A 41 1.42 1.82 -15.58
CA LEU A 41 0.76 2.97 -16.19
C LEU A 41 1.48 3.43 -17.46
N VAL A 42 2.82 3.52 -17.43
CA VAL A 42 3.61 3.87 -18.63
C VAL A 42 3.51 2.78 -19.70
N GLU A 43 3.60 1.50 -19.33
CA GLU A 43 3.47 0.38 -20.29
C GLU A 43 2.10 0.36 -20.99
N CYS A 44 1.04 0.81 -20.31
CA CYS A 44 -0.30 0.93 -20.87
C CYS A 44 -0.57 2.23 -21.66
N GLY A 45 0.45 3.05 -21.94
CA GLY A 45 0.28 4.32 -22.68
C GLY A 45 -0.15 5.50 -21.79
N GLY A 46 -0.04 5.37 -20.47
CA GLY A 46 -0.42 6.36 -19.48
C GLY A 46 0.42 7.63 -19.52
N GLU A 47 1.56 7.64 -20.20
CA GLU A 47 2.34 8.85 -20.50
C GLU A 47 1.56 9.88 -21.33
N THR A 48 0.50 9.45 -22.02
CA THR A 48 -0.42 10.32 -22.75
C THR A 48 -1.57 10.85 -21.90
N ILE A 49 -1.73 10.32 -20.68
CA ILE A 49 -2.75 10.76 -19.72
C ILE A 49 -2.21 11.95 -18.94
N GLU A 50 -2.93 13.06 -19.00
CA GLU A 50 -2.62 14.23 -18.17
C GLU A 50 -2.63 13.86 -16.68
N PRO A 51 -1.61 14.20 -15.87
CA PRO A 51 -1.50 13.78 -14.47
C PRO A 51 -2.74 14.10 -13.62
N ALA A 52 -3.39 15.24 -13.88
CA ALA A 52 -4.64 15.63 -13.20
C ALA A 52 -5.80 14.66 -13.51
N HIS A 53 -5.85 14.12 -14.73
CA HIS A 53 -6.85 13.15 -15.14
C HIS A 53 -6.59 11.80 -14.47
N LEU A 54 -5.33 11.35 -14.42
CA LEU A 54 -4.95 10.13 -13.72
C LEU A 54 -5.34 10.18 -12.23
N VAL A 55 -5.02 11.27 -11.53
CA VAL A 55 -5.39 11.46 -10.12
C VAL A 55 -6.92 11.39 -9.92
N ARG A 56 -7.70 11.95 -10.85
CA ARG A 56 -9.17 11.87 -10.79
C ARG A 56 -9.67 10.45 -10.98
N ILE A 57 -9.11 9.70 -11.94
CA ILE A 57 -9.46 8.30 -12.19
C ILE A 57 -9.17 7.45 -10.95
N VAL A 58 -7.97 7.58 -10.38
CA VAL A 58 -7.58 6.81 -9.17
C VAL A 58 -8.50 7.14 -8.00
N ARG A 59 -8.80 8.42 -7.75
CA ARG A 59 -9.73 8.82 -6.68
C ARG A 59 -11.14 8.27 -6.90
N ALA A 60 -11.64 8.31 -8.14
CA ALA A 60 -12.94 7.76 -8.48
C ALA A 60 -12.99 6.24 -8.28
N ALA A 61 -11.93 5.53 -8.69
CA ALA A 61 -11.81 4.09 -8.50
C ALA A 61 -11.73 3.69 -7.02
N MET A 62 -11.00 4.46 -6.20
CA MET A 62 -10.93 4.22 -4.75
C MET A 62 -12.28 4.47 -4.07
N ALA A 63 -13.03 5.50 -4.47
CA ALA A 63 -14.33 5.82 -3.89
C ALA A 63 -15.43 4.80 -4.24
N LEU A 64 -15.36 4.22 -5.44
CA LEU A 64 -16.31 3.22 -5.92
C LEU A 64 -15.92 1.77 -5.53
N GLY A 65 -14.68 1.56 -5.10
CA GLY A 65 -14.06 0.25 -5.00
C GLY A 65 -13.40 -0.13 -6.33
N ILE A 66 -12.09 -0.41 -6.28
CA ILE A 66 -11.27 -0.61 -7.48
C ILE A 66 -11.82 -1.79 -8.31
N GLU A 67 -12.23 -2.88 -7.66
CA GLU A 67 -12.72 -4.08 -8.32
C GLU A 67 -14.06 -3.89 -9.04
N GLU A 68 -14.98 -3.11 -8.46
CA GLU A 68 -16.25 -2.76 -9.10
C GLU A 68 -16.06 -1.75 -10.23
N THR A 69 -15.07 -0.87 -10.09
CA THR A 69 -14.70 0.09 -11.14
C THR A 69 -14.13 -0.65 -12.35
N LEU A 70 -13.22 -1.61 -12.14
CA LEU A 70 -12.59 -2.41 -13.20
C LEU A 70 -13.63 -3.17 -14.05
N LYS A 71 -14.68 -3.74 -13.44
CA LYS A 71 -15.78 -4.41 -14.17
C LYS A 71 -16.53 -3.50 -15.15
N ARG A 72 -16.48 -2.18 -14.97
CA ARG A 72 -17.20 -1.19 -15.80
C ARG A 72 -16.37 -0.67 -16.96
N ILE A 73 -15.04 -0.70 -16.86
CA ILE A 73 -14.13 -0.09 -17.83
C ILE A 73 -13.69 -1.07 -18.93
N GLY A 74 -13.98 -2.35 -18.78
CA GLY A 74 -13.77 -3.33 -19.85
C GLY A 74 -14.50 -4.63 -19.56
N PRO A 75 -14.89 -5.39 -20.60
CA PRO A 75 -15.21 -6.79 -20.42
C PRO A 75 -13.94 -7.60 -20.11
N ALA A 76 -14.12 -8.71 -19.40
CA ALA A 76 -13.07 -9.67 -19.05
C ALA A 76 -12.22 -10.12 -20.24
#